data_AF-A0AAJ5ZZ63-F1
#
_entry.id   AF-A0AAJ5ZZ63-F1
#
_cell.length_a   1.000
_cell.length_b   1.000
_cell.length_c   1.000
_cell.angle_alpha   90.00
_cell.angle_beta   90.00
_cell.angle_gamma   90.00
#
_symmetry.space_group_name_H-M   'P 1'
#
loop_
_entity.id
_entity.type
_entity.pdbx_description
1 polymer ?
#
loop_
_entity_poly.entity_id
_entity_poly.type
_entity_poly.pdbx_seq_one_letter_code
_entity_poly.pdbx_strand_id
1 'polypeptide(L)'
;MRLTANVLWPSAETKQRLDSLACLNALRSTGRLPPRLFPAEPRCARLRWVLRALDGSIAGASHREIGLALFGKARVEQDWADPGDHLRDMVRRAVKRGRVLMNGGYRRFLL
;
A
#
# COMPACT_ATOMS: atom_id res chain seq x y z
N MET A 1 46.93 -5.00 16.31
CA MET A 1 45.79 -4.15 15.94
C MET A 1 44.70 -5.05 15.37
N ARG A 2 43.75 -5.52 16.20
CA ARG A 2 42.67 -6.42 15.74
C ARG A 2 41.61 -5.60 15.02
N LEU A 3 41.48 -5.79 13.71
CA LEU A 3 40.32 -5.33 12.95
C LEU A 3 39.13 -6.23 13.34
N THR A 4 38.46 -5.91 14.45
CA THR A 4 37.12 -6.44 14.66
C THR A 4 36.22 -5.73 13.66
N ALA A 5 36.00 -6.38 12.52
CA ALA A 5 35.00 -6.01 11.55
C ALA A 5 33.63 -6.08 12.24
N ASN A 6 33.22 -4.98 12.88
CA ASN A 6 31.90 -4.78 13.45
C ASN A 6 30.86 -4.51 12.35
N VAL A 7 31.03 -5.14 11.17
CA VAL A 7 30.37 -4.80 9.90
C VAL A 7 29.71 -6.05 9.29
N LEU A 8 29.39 -7.05 10.09
CA LEU A 8 28.52 -8.14 9.65
C LEU A 8 27.11 -7.76 10.08
N TRP A 9 26.39 -7.06 9.19
CA TRP A 9 24.96 -6.84 9.34
C TRP A 9 24.27 -8.14 9.76
N PRO A 10 23.19 -8.08 10.56
CA PRO A 10 22.39 -9.26 10.88
C PRO A 10 22.12 -10.08 9.60
N SER A 11 22.27 -11.40 9.66
CA SER A 11 22.18 -12.29 8.49
C SER A 11 20.87 -12.11 7.69
N ALA A 12 19.78 -11.76 8.38
CA ALA A 12 18.49 -11.42 7.78
C ALA A 12 18.55 -10.16 6.89
N GLU A 13 19.23 -9.10 7.33
CA GLU A 13 19.41 -7.89 6.50
C GLU A 13 20.29 -8.17 5.28
N THR A 14 21.33 -8.98 5.46
CA THR A 14 22.21 -9.40 4.35
C THR A 14 21.42 -10.17 3.29
N LYS A 15 20.57 -11.11 3.72
CA LYS A 15 19.69 -11.86 2.81
C LYS A 15 18.70 -10.95 2.09
N GLN A 16 18.04 -10.04 2.82
CA GLN A 16 17.08 -9.09 2.23
C GLN A 16 17.73 -8.18 1.18
N ARG A 17 18.95 -7.70 1.43
CA ARG A 17 19.71 -6.90 0.45
C ARG A 17 20.09 -7.71 -0.78
N LEU A 18 20.54 -8.96 -0.61
CA LEU A 18 20.83 -9.87 -1.73
C LEU A 18 19.59 -10.17 -2.57
N ASP A 19 18.45 -10.45 -1.92
CA ASP A 19 17.17 -10.67 -2.60
C ASP A 19 16.73 -9.43 -3.38
N SER A 20 16.93 -8.23 -2.82
CA SER A 20 16.65 -6.95 -3.49
C SER A 20 17.52 -6.73 -4.73
N LEU A 21 18.82 -7.04 -4.65
CA LEU A 21 19.73 -6.96 -5.79
C LEU A 21 19.39 -7.99 -6.87
N ALA A 22 19.06 -9.22 -6.47
CA ALA A 22 18.61 -10.26 -7.39
C ALA A 22 17.30 -9.85 -8.10
N CYS A 23 16.37 -9.22 -7.37
CA CYS A 23 15.13 -8.69 -7.91
C CYS A 23 15.38 -7.58 -8.93
N LEU A 24 16.24 -6.60 -8.60
CA LEU A 24 16.63 -5.53 -9.53
C LEU A 24 17.30 -6.08 -10.80
N ASN A 25 18.17 -7.08 -10.65
CA ASN A 25 18.82 -7.72 -11.79
C ASN A 25 17.82 -8.49 -12.67
N ALA A 26 16.85 -9.17 -12.07
CA ALA A 26 15.78 -9.86 -12.79
C ALA A 26 14.87 -8.87 -13.53
N LEU A 27 14.52 -7.74 -12.90
CA LEU A 27 13.75 -6.68 -13.54
C LEU A 27 14.50 -6.09 -14.73
N ARG A 28 15.81 -5.81 -14.57
CA ARG A 28 16.64 -5.25 -15.64
C ARG A 28 16.79 -6.22 -16.82
N SER A 29 16.99 -7.52 -16.56
CA SER A 29 17.26 -8.51 -17.61
C SER A 29 16.01 -9.06 -18.28
N THR A 30 14.89 -9.18 -17.56
CA THR A 30 13.66 -9.84 -18.04
C THR A 30 12.44 -8.92 -18.13
N GLY A 31 12.52 -7.70 -17.58
CA GLY A 31 11.37 -6.81 -17.45
C GLY A 31 10.32 -7.26 -16.44
N ARG A 32 10.61 -8.26 -15.59
CA ARG A 32 9.66 -8.87 -14.64
C ARG A 32 10.18 -8.84 -13.21
N LEU A 33 9.27 -8.74 -12.24
CA LEU A 33 9.54 -8.92 -10.82
C LEU A 33 9.17 -10.36 -10.40
N PRO A 34 10.14 -11.24 -10.11
CA PRO A 34 9.83 -12.62 -9.74
C PRO A 34 9.13 -12.67 -8.37
N PRO A 35 7.96 -13.33 -8.23
CA PRO A 35 7.23 -13.38 -6.96
C PRO A 35 8.03 -13.98 -5.79
N ARG A 36 9.03 -14.82 -6.10
CA ARG A 36 9.92 -15.42 -5.10
C ARG A 36 10.87 -14.41 -4.46
N LEU A 37 11.29 -13.39 -5.22
CA LEU A 37 12.21 -12.34 -4.75
C LEU A 37 11.45 -11.09 -4.28
N PHE A 38 10.15 -11.01 -4.60
CA PHE A 38 9.26 -9.93 -4.20
C PHE A 38 7.88 -10.49 -3.84
N PRO A 39 7.72 -11.07 -2.64
CA PRO A 39 6.43 -11.58 -2.20
C PRO A 39 5.41 -10.43 -2.11
N ALA A 40 4.14 -10.74 -2.33
CA ALA A 40 3.07 -9.76 -2.23
C ALA A 40 3.03 -9.17 -0.80
N GLU A 41 3.06 -7.84 -0.69
CA GLU A 41 2.91 -7.13 0.58
C GLU A 41 1.53 -7.49 1.19
N PRO A 42 1.47 -8.04 2.42
CA PRO A 42 0.20 -8.45 3.04
C PRO A 42 -0.85 -7.35 3.09
N ARG A 43 -0.41 -6.08 3.15
CA ARG A 43 -1.30 -4.90 3.19
C ARG A 43 -1.78 -4.45 1.81
N CYS A 44 -1.35 -5.08 0.71
CA CYS A 44 -1.65 -4.66 -0.66
C CYS A 44 -3.14 -4.46 -0.90
N ALA A 45 -4.01 -5.37 -0.44
CA ALA A 45 -5.45 -5.26 -0.65
C ALA A 45 -6.01 -3.96 -0.04
N ARG A 46 -5.63 -3.67 1.21
CA ARG A 46 -6.01 -2.43 1.91
C ARG A 46 -5.41 -1.19 1.26
N LEU A 47 -4.15 -1.25 0.82
CA LEU A 47 -3.48 -0.12 0.17
C LEU A 47 -4.11 0.21 -1.19
N ARG A 48 -4.47 -0.80 -1.99
CA ARG A 48 -5.23 -0.58 -3.24
C ARG A 48 -6.55 0.12 -2.97
N TRP A 49 -7.23 -0.28 -1.90
CA TRP A 49 -8.49 0.33 -1.48
C TRP A 49 -8.32 1.82 -1.11
N VAL A 50 -7.27 2.14 -0.35
CA VAL A 50 -6.88 3.51 -0.01
C VAL A 50 -6.52 4.34 -1.25
N LEU A 51 -5.78 3.77 -2.21
CA LEU A 51 -5.39 4.46 -3.43
C LEU A 51 -6.62 4.80 -4.29
N ARG A 52 -7.53 3.85 -4.52
CA ARG A 52 -8.77 4.11 -5.27
C ARG A 52 -9.63 5.20 -4.61
N ALA A 53 -9.72 5.22 -3.28
CA ALA A 53 -10.43 6.27 -2.56
C ALA A 53 -9.76 7.64 -2.72
N LEU A 54 -8.42 7.68 -2.69
CA LEU A 54 -7.65 8.90 -2.94
C LEU A 54 -7.86 9.41 -4.36
N ASP A 55 -7.76 8.54 -5.37
CA ASP A 55 -7.93 8.90 -6.78
C ASP A 55 -9.29 9.55 -7.02
N GLY A 56 -10.37 8.93 -6.50
CA GLY A 56 -11.71 9.52 -6.56
C GLY A 56 -11.81 10.87 -5.84
N SER A 57 -11.18 11.02 -4.67
CA SER A 57 -11.18 12.28 -3.93
C SER A 57 -10.39 13.39 -4.65
N ILE A 58 -9.29 13.06 -5.33
CA ILE A 58 -8.52 14.01 -6.16
C ILE A 58 -9.33 14.41 -7.39
N ALA A 59 -10.07 13.47 -7.98
CA ALA A 59 -10.99 13.72 -9.09
C ALA A 59 -12.25 14.52 -8.70
N GLY A 60 -12.41 14.91 -7.43
CA GLY A 60 -13.56 15.68 -6.95
C GLY A 60 -14.82 14.87 -6.69
N ALA A 61 -14.76 13.53 -6.75
CA ALA A 61 -15.90 12.68 -6.44
C ALA A 61 -16.31 12.82 -4.97
N SER A 62 -17.61 12.83 -4.73
CA SER A 62 -18.19 12.79 -3.39
C SER A 62 -17.86 11.47 -2.69
N HIS A 63 -17.91 11.45 -1.35
CA HIS A 63 -17.71 10.21 -0.61
C HIS A 63 -18.69 9.11 -1.04
N ARG A 64 -19.92 9.46 -1.45
CA ARG A 64 -20.92 8.50 -1.92
C ARG A 64 -20.53 7.88 -3.25
N GLU A 65 -20.06 8.67 -4.21
CA GLU A 65 -19.56 8.16 -5.50
C GLU A 65 -18.33 7.27 -5.32
N ILE A 66 -17.41 7.66 -4.42
CA ILE A 66 -16.27 6.82 -4.05
C ILE A 66 -16.76 5.51 -3.41
N GLY A 67 -17.74 5.58 -2.51
CA GLY A 67 -18.37 4.40 -1.92
C GLY A 67 -19.00 3.48 -2.96
N LEU A 68 -19.72 4.03 -3.93
CA LEU A 68 -20.33 3.27 -5.03
C LEU A 68 -19.28 2.51 -5.85
N ALA A 69 -18.15 3.14 -6.15
CA ALA A 69 -17.05 2.51 -6.87
C ALA A 69 -16.33 1.43 -6.04
N LEU A 70 -16.28 1.56 -4.72
CA LEU A 70 -15.53 0.65 -3.84
C LEU A 70 -16.35 -0.53 -3.32
N PHE A 71 -17.65 -0.35 -3.09
CA PHE A 71 -18.54 -1.35 -2.48
C PHE A 71 -19.66 -1.82 -3.40
N GLY A 72 -19.89 -1.12 -4.51
CA GLY A 72 -21.02 -1.37 -5.39
C GLY A 72 -22.31 -0.69 -4.92
N LYS A 73 -23.24 -0.51 -5.86
CA LYS A 73 -24.50 0.20 -5.64
C LYS A 73 -25.38 -0.44 -4.56
N ALA A 74 -25.60 -1.75 -4.64
CA ALA A 74 -26.50 -2.46 -3.72
C ALA A 74 -26.16 -2.21 -2.25
N ARG A 75 -24.87 -2.33 -1.89
CA ARG A 75 -24.41 -2.16 -0.52
C ARG A 75 -24.46 -0.71 -0.05
N VAL A 76 -24.14 0.25 -0.93
CA VAL A 76 -24.23 1.67 -0.60
C VAL A 76 -25.68 2.07 -0.36
N GLU A 77 -26.63 1.65 -1.21
CA GLU A 77 -28.04 2.01 -0.99
C GLU A 77 -28.60 1.44 0.32
N GLN A 78 -28.11 0.27 0.76
CA GLN A 78 -28.53 -0.36 2.02
C GLN A 78 -27.90 0.32 3.25
N ASP A 79 -26.59 0.56 3.23
CA ASP A 79 -25.83 0.86 4.45
C ASP A 79 -25.34 2.32 4.54
N TRP A 80 -25.56 3.17 3.52
CA TRP A 80 -25.01 4.55 3.50
C TRP A 80 -25.62 5.50 4.53
N ALA A 81 -26.84 5.21 4.95
CA ALA A 81 -27.59 5.94 5.98
C ALA A 81 -27.78 5.11 7.26
N ASP A 82 -27.12 3.95 7.37
CA ASP A 82 -27.11 3.17 8.61
C ASP A 82 -26.60 4.06 9.76
N PRO A 83 -27.31 4.14 10.90
CA PRO A 83 -26.88 4.94 12.07
C PRO A 83 -25.44 4.66 12.54
N GLY A 84 -24.85 3.52 12.19
CA GLY A 84 -23.43 3.24 12.43
C GLY A 84 -22.43 4.04 11.58
N ASP A 85 -22.88 4.77 10.56
CA ASP A 85 -22.08 5.60 9.63
C ASP A 85 -20.88 4.86 8.99
N HIS A 86 -20.95 3.51 8.94
CA HIS A 86 -19.77 2.67 8.75
C HIS A 86 -19.13 2.87 7.36
N LEU A 87 -19.92 2.83 6.28
CA LEU A 87 -19.40 2.98 4.92
C LEU A 87 -18.81 4.36 4.66
N ARG A 88 -19.53 5.41 5.10
CA ARG A 88 -19.07 6.80 4.97
C ARG A 88 -17.76 6.99 5.73
N ASP A 89 -17.68 6.45 6.94
CA ASP A 89 -16.48 6.54 7.76
C ASP A 89 -15.31 5.74 7.17
N MET A 90 -15.57 4.56 6.60
CA MET A 90 -14.54 3.79 5.88
C MET A 90 -13.97 4.58 4.70
N VAL A 91 -14.82 5.20 3.87
CA VAL A 91 -14.38 6.05 2.74
C VAL A 91 -13.56 7.23 3.26
N ARG A 92 -14.07 7.95 4.27
CA ARG A 92 -13.39 9.10 4.89
C ARG A 92 -12.00 8.73 5.42
N ARG A 93 -11.89 7.60 6.14
CA ARG A 93 -10.61 7.08 6.66
C ARG A 93 -9.67 6.68 5.53
N ALA A 94 -10.18 6.06 4.47
CA ALA A 94 -9.38 5.70 3.31
C ALA A 94 -8.83 6.93 2.59
N VAL A 95 -9.65 7.95 2.33
CA VAL A 95 -9.20 9.23 1.76
C VAL A 95 -8.15 9.90 2.64
N LYS A 96 -8.40 9.99 3.95
CA LYS A 96 -7.43 10.56 4.92
C LYS A 96 -6.10 9.81 4.88
N ARG A 97 -6.15 8.47 4.91
CA ARG A 97 -4.97 7.60 4.82
C ARG A 97 -4.23 7.82 3.51
N GLY A 98 -4.95 7.93 2.39
CA GLY A 98 -4.41 8.18 1.06
C GLY A 98 -3.63 9.49 1.00
N ARG A 99 -4.22 10.59 1.51
CA ARG A 99 -3.55 11.89 1.57
C ARG A 99 -2.28 11.85 2.41
N VAL A 100 -2.31 11.17 3.56
CA VAL A 100 -1.10 10.97 4.39
C VAL A 100 -0.02 10.21 3.61
N LEU A 101 -0.39 9.17 2.86
CA LEU A 101 0.57 8.42 2.04
C LEU A 101 1.15 9.29 0.92
N MET A 102 0.30 10.00 0.17
CA MET A 102 0.68 10.91 -0.92
C MET A 102 1.66 11.99 -0.45
N ASN A 103 1.41 12.57 0.74
CA ASN A 103 2.22 13.64 1.32
C ASN A 103 3.47 13.12 2.06
N GLY A 104 4.16 12.13 1.47
CA GLY A 104 5.43 11.59 2.00
C GLY A 104 5.28 10.45 3.02
N GLY A 105 4.07 10.12 3.46
CA GLY A 105 3.85 9.02 4.42
C GLY A 105 4.18 7.63 3.88
N TYR A 106 4.34 7.48 2.56
CA TYR A 106 4.80 6.25 1.90
C TYR A 106 6.26 5.90 2.25
N ARG A 107 7.10 6.89 2.62
CA ARG A 107 8.53 6.66 2.91
C ARG A 107 8.77 5.71 4.07
N ARG A 108 7.79 5.55 4.97
CA ARG A 108 7.82 4.55 6.05
C ARG A 108 7.78 3.10 5.56
N PHE A 109 7.56 2.86 4.26
CA PHE A 109 7.64 1.53 3.65
C PHE A 109 9.02 1.23 3.06
N LEU A 110 9.97 2.18 3.12
CA LEU A 110 11.31 2.05 2.54
C LEU A 110 12.38 1.68 3.58
N LEU A 111 11.98 1.42 4.83
CA LEU A 111 12.86 1.03 5.94
C LEU A 111 12.87 -0.50 6.09
#